data_AF-A0A520KTJ3-F1
#
_entry.id   AF-A0A520KTJ3-F1
#
_cell.length_a   1.000
_cell.length_b   1.000
_cell.length_c   1.000
_cell.angle_alpha   90.00
_cell.angle_beta   90.00
_cell.angle_gamma   90.00
#
_symmetry.space_group_name_H-M   'P 1'
#
loop_
_entity.id
_entity.type
_entity.pdbx_description
1 polymer ?
#
loop_
_entity_poly.entity_id
_entity_poly.type
_entity_poly.pdbx_seq_one_letter_code
_entity_poly.pdbx_strand_id
1 'polypeptide(L)'
;MRGIPIVLTADIALMSDYNDSSVFRFMSALPYNYMPEWLADRLFPTKSDDKGRMLTAQYGLCKVEASLLENGFTRDDLIIADPRKLDKVIGRDTK
;
A
#
# COMPACT_ATOMS: atom_id res chain seq x y z
N MET A 1 4.70 18.81 -5.48
CA MET A 1 5.97 18.29 -4.91
C MET A 1 6.72 17.53 -6.00
N ARG A 2 8.04 17.32 -5.85
CA ARG A 2 8.72 16.24 -6.59
C ARG A 2 8.20 14.91 -6.05
N GLY A 3 7.81 14.00 -6.94
CA GLY A 3 7.19 12.71 -6.58
C GLY A 3 8.16 11.57 -6.79
N ILE A 4 7.81 10.38 -6.30
CA ILE A 4 8.48 9.14 -6.71
C ILE A 4 8.00 8.80 -8.14
N PRO A 5 8.90 8.46 -9.08
CA PRO A 5 8.53 8.16 -10.45
C PRO A 5 7.49 7.04 -10.59
N ILE A 6 7.69 5.92 -9.87
CA ILE A 6 6.79 4.76 -9.92
C ILE A 6 6.19 4.52 -8.53
N VAL A 7 4.87 4.62 -8.41
CA VAL A 7 4.15 4.39 -7.15
C VAL A 7 3.32 3.12 -7.28
N LEU A 8 3.72 2.07 -6.57
CA LEU A 8 2.97 0.82 -6.46
C LEU A 8 2.06 0.91 -5.24
N THR A 9 0.76 0.68 -5.40
CA THR A 9 -0.19 0.65 -4.29
C THR A 9 -1.34 -0.31 -4.58
N ALA A 10 -2.22 -0.51 -3.60
CA ALA A 10 -3.38 -1.37 -3.70
C ALA A 10 -4.43 -0.94 -2.67
N ASP A 11 -5.59 -1.59 -2.72
CA ASP A 11 -6.66 -1.37 -1.76
C ASP A 11 -6.18 -1.57 -0.31
N ILE A 12 -6.76 -0.80 0.61
CA ILE A 12 -6.37 -0.76 2.01
C ILE A 12 -6.50 -2.11 2.71
N ALA A 13 -7.50 -2.91 2.33
CA ALA A 13 -7.66 -4.26 2.84
C ALA A 13 -6.51 -5.17 2.38
N LEU A 14 -5.99 -4.98 1.16
CA LEU A 14 -4.86 -5.77 0.66
C LEU A 14 -3.51 -5.34 1.25
N MET A 15 -3.41 -4.08 1.69
CA MET A 15 -2.20 -3.50 2.28
C MET A 15 -2.13 -3.63 3.81
N SER A 16 -3.26 -3.88 4.45
CA SER A 16 -3.34 -4.08 5.89
C SER A 16 -2.70 -5.41 6.32
N ASP A 17 -1.99 -5.40 7.45
CA ASP A 17 -1.46 -6.63 8.05
C ASP A 17 -2.48 -7.35 8.95
N TYR A 18 -3.65 -6.73 9.16
CA TYR A 18 -4.75 -7.21 10.00
C TYR A 18 -4.36 -7.47 11.46
N ASN A 19 -3.22 -6.91 11.91
CA ASN A 19 -2.57 -7.16 13.18
C ASN A 19 -2.48 -8.66 13.52
N ASP A 20 -2.17 -9.48 12.51
CA ASP A 20 -2.11 -10.95 12.58
C ASP A 20 -3.42 -11.67 12.99
N SER A 21 -4.56 -10.96 13.01
CA SER A 21 -5.85 -11.55 13.32
C SER A 21 -6.53 -12.15 12.10
N SER A 22 -6.78 -13.46 12.14
CA SER A 22 -7.53 -14.17 11.09
C SER A 22 -8.98 -13.70 10.95
N VAL A 23 -9.58 -13.17 12.01
CA VAL A 23 -10.97 -12.67 11.98
C VAL A 23 -11.05 -11.40 11.14
N PHE A 24 -10.11 -10.47 11.31
CA PHE A 24 -10.10 -9.24 10.53
C PHE A 24 -9.82 -9.51 9.04
N ARG A 25 -9.01 -10.54 8.72
CA ARG A 25 -8.82 -11.01 7.34
C ARG A 25 -10.11 -11.52 6.68
N PHE A 26 -11.01 -12.14 7.44
CA PHE A 26 -12.30 -12.59 6.89
C PHE A 26 -13.27 -11.41 6.71
N MET A 27 -13.22 -10.43 7.61
CA MET A 27 -14.07 -9.23 7.56
C MET A 27 -13.79 -8.33 6.35
N SER A 28 -12.59 -8.33 5.78
CA SER A 28 -12.32 -7.58 4.55
C SER A 28 -13.03 -8.12 3.31
N ALA A 29 -13.52 -9.36 3.34
CA ALA A 29 -14.31 -9.92 2.25
C ALA A 29 -15.80 -9.55 2.34
N LEU A 30 -16.23 -8.83 3.38
CA LEU A 30 -17.62 -8.40 3.52
C LEU A 30 -17.96 -7.32 2.47
N PRO A 31 -19.15 -7.39 1.85
CA PRO A 31 -19.61 -6.33 0.95
C PRO A 31 -19.68 -4.98 1.66
N TYR A 32 -19.33 -3.90 0.97
CA TYR A 32 -19.41 -2.52 1.48
C TYR A 32 -20.79 -2.15 2.06
N ASN A 33 -21.87 -2.77 1.59
CA ASN A 33 -23.22 -2.57 2.14
C ASN A 33 -23.35 -2.95 3.63
N TYR A 34 -22.45 -3.77 4.18
CA TYR A 34 -22.44 -4.19 5.58
C TYR A 34 -21.35 -3.53 6.42
N MET A 35 -20.40 -2.81 5.79
CA MET A 35 -19.26 -2.23 6.49
C MET A 35 -19.02 -0.77 6.06
N PRO A 36 -19.32 0.20 6.94
CA PRO A 36 -19.05 1.62 6.67
C PRO A 36 -17.56 1.91 6.46
N GLU A 37 -17.22 2.84 5.58
CA GLU A 37 -15.81 3.21 5.26
C GLU A 37 -14.99 3.59 6.51
N TRP A 38 -15.56 4.35 7.44
CA TRP A 38 -14.86 4.76 8.67
C TRP A 38 -14.48 3.56 9.56
N LEU A 39 -15.23 2.46 9.49
CA LEU A 39 -14.95 1.24 10.24
C LEU A 39 -13.84 0.44 9.55
N ALA A 40 -13.89 0.32 8.22
CA ALA A 40 -12.82 -0.29 7.43
C ALA A 40 -11.48 0.41 7.72
N ASP A 41 -11.49 1.75 7.80
CA ASP A 41 -10.29 2.50 8.12
C ASP A 41 -9.72 2.18 9.51
N ARG A 42 -10.58 1.91 10.49
CA ARG A 42 -10.14 1.57 11.85
C ARG A 42 -9.70 0.10 11.99
N LEU A 43 -10.27 -0.79 11.19
CA LEU A 43 -10.04 -2.24 11.29
C LEU A 43 -8.85 -2.72 10.46
N PHE A 44 -8.42 -1.95 9.45
CA PHE A 44 -7.34 -2.32 8.54
C PHE A 44 -6.10 -1.42 8.77
N PRO A 45 -5.28 -1.71 9.81
CA PRO A 45 -4.05 -0.97 10.05
C PRO A 45 -3.01 -1.30 8.98
N THR A 46 -2.38 -0.26 8.44
CA THR A 46 -1.22 -0.37 7.55
C THR A 46 0.06 -0.14 8.34
N LYS A 47 1.14 -0.85 7.98
CA LYS A 47 2.48 -0.63 8.54
C LYS A 47 3.35 0.06 7.50
N SER A 48 3.51 1.37 7.63
CA SER A 48 4.32 2.20 6.74
C SER A 48 5.15 3.23 7.50
N ASP A 49 6.28 3.62 6.91
CA ASP A 49 7.14 4.65 7.47
C ASP A 49 6.55 6.07 7.33
N ASP A 50 7.23 7.07 7.88
CA ASP A 50 6.77 8.47 7.83
C ASP A 50 6.74 9.05 6.41
N LYS A 51 7.53 8.49 5.51
CA LYS A 51 7.63 8.86 4.09
C LYS A 51 6.56 8.19 3.22
N GLY A 52 5.81 7.24 3.77
CA GLY A 52 4.73 6.54 3.08
C GLY A 52 5.14 5.20 2.46
N ARG A 53 6.35 4.69 2.70
CA ARG A 53 6.78 3.36 2.24
C ARG A 53 6.19 2.28 3.13
N MET A 54 5.59 1.26 2.54
CA MET A 54 5.14 0.08 3.26
C MET A 54 6.33 -0.69 3.84
N LEU A 55 6.25 -1.05 5.12
CA LEU A 55 7.22 -1.94 5.79
C LEU A 55 6.95 -3.40 5.42
N THR A 56 5.68 -3.73 5.18
CA THR A 56 5.22 -5.03 4.72
C THR A 56 4.23 -4.81 3.59
N ALA A 57 4.38 -5.53 2.48
CA ALA A 57 3.49 -5.44 1.34
C ALA A 57 3.01 -6.81 0.90
N GLN A 58 1.91 -6.82 0.17
CA GLN A 58 1.43 -8.04 -0.49
C GLN A 58 2.49 -8.59 -1.45
N TYR A 59 2.62 -9.91 -1.48
CA TYR A 59 3.67 -10.58 -2.24
C TYR A 59 3.67 -10.23 -3.74
N GLY A 60 2.50 -10.00 -4.32
CA GLY A 60 2.37 -9.57 -5.72
C GLY A 60 3.10 -8.25 -6.01
N LEU A 61 2.95 -7.24 -5.14
CA LEU A 61 3.64 -5.97 -5.30
C LEU A 61 5.15 -6.11 -5.07
N CYS A 62 5.57 -6.96 -4.13
CA CYS A 62 6.99 -7.25 -3.92
C CYS A 62 7.62 -7.88 -5.17
N LYS A 63 6.89 -8.72 -5.92
CA LYS A 63 7.40 -9.28 -7.20
C LYS A 63 7.51 -8.21 -8.28
N VAL A 64 6.53 -7.30 -8.38
CA VAL A 64 6.59 -6.19 -9.34
C VAL A 64 7.76 -5.27 -9.01
N GLU A 65 7.95 -4.92 -7.73
CA GLU A 65 9.12 -4.17 -7.26
C GLU A 65 10.42 -4.90 -7.63
N ALA A 66 10.54 -6.19 -7.34
CA ALA A 66 11.73 -6.97 -7.68
C ALA A 66 12.00 -6.98 -9.20
N SER A 67 10.97 -7.16 -10.02
CA SER A 67 11.10 -7.17 -11.48
C SER A 67 11.54 -5.80 -12.01
N LEU A 68 11.05 -4.69 -11.46
CA LEU A 68 11.51 -3.35 -11.83
C LEU A 68 12.98 -3.15 -11.46
N LEU A 69 13.38 -3.57 -10.25
CA LEU A 69 14.79 -3.49 -9.83
C LEU A 69 15.71 -4.29 -10.76
N GLU A 70 15.28 -5.49 -11.21
CA GLU A 70 16.02 -6.30 -12.19
C GLU A 70 16.13 -5.64 -13.58
N ASN A 71 15.18 -4.77 -13.95
CA ASN A 71 15.18 -4.04 -15.21
C ASN A 71 15.92 -2.68 -15.16
N GLY A 72 16.67 -2.42 -14.08
CA GLY A 72 17.55 -1.26 -13.97
C GLY A 72 16.94 -0.04 -13.27
N PHE A 73 15.73 -0.16 -12.72
CA PHE A 73 15.20 0.86 -11.81
C PHE A 73 15.90 0.77 -10.45
N THR A 74 16.06 1.90 -9.78
CA THR A 74 16.62 1.97 -8.43
C THR A 74 15.52 2.03 -7.37
N ARG A 75 15.90 1.83 -6.10
CA ARG A 75 14.97 1.96 -4.96
C ARG A 75 14.48 3.39 -4.75
N ASP A 76 15.12 4.38 -5.36
CA ASP A 76 14.69 5.77 -5.32
C ASP A 76 13.71 6.11 -6.46
N ASP A 77 13.68 5.29 -7.52
CA ASP A 77 12.76 5.44 -8.65
C ASP A 77 11.36 4.90 -8.37
N LEU A 78 11.23 4.04 -7.36
CA LEU A 78 9.97 3.36 -7.07
C LEU A 78 9.71 3.14 -5.57
N ILE A 79 8.43 3.11 -5.22
CA ILE A 79 7.97 2.88 -3.85
C ILE A 79 6.72 2.00 -3.84
N ILE A 80 6.65 1.06 -2.90
CA ILE A 80 5.37 0.47 -2.51
C ILE A 80 4.78 1.38 -1.43
N ALA A 81 3.76 2.15 -1.81
CA ALA A 81 3.20 3.21 -1.01
C ALA A 81 1.97 2.77 -0.21
N ASP A 82 1.88 3.28 1.01
CA ASP A 82 0.67 3.22 1.82
C ASP A 82 -0.46 3.99 1.13
N PRO A 83 -1.62 3.36 0.87
CA PRO A 83 -2.75 4.01 0.21
C PRO A 83 -3.25 5.26 0.95
N ARG A 84 -3.00 5.39 2.26
CA ARG A 84 -3.36 6.57 3.06
C ARG A 84 -2.36 7.73 2.99
N LYS A 85 -1.16 7.49 2.46
CA LYS A 85 -0.06 8.48 2.41
C LYS A 85 0.35 8.80 0.97
N LEU A 86 -0.56 8.60 0.02
CA LEU A 86 -0.30 8.84 -1.41
C LEU A 86 0.04 10.31 -1.70
N ASP A 87 -0.53 11.25 -0.93
CA ASP A 87 -0.23 12.67 -0.97
C ASP A 87 1.26 13.00 -0.72
N LYS A 88 1.98 12.11 -0.01
CA LYS A 88 3.40 12.26 0.30
C LYS A 88 4.33 11.76 -0.80
N VAL A 89 3.85 10.91 -1.70
CA VAL A 89 4.70 10.21 -2.68
C VAL A 89 4.35 10.57 -4.12
N ILE A 90 3.09 10.95 -4.38
CA ILE A 90 2.64 11.37 -5.71
C ILE A 90 3.03 12.83 -5.95
N GLY A 91 3.67 13.08 -7.09
CA GLY A 91 4.08 14.42 -7.49
C GLY A 91 4.16 14.58 -9.00
N ARG A 92 4.83 15.65 -9.44
CA ARG A 92 4.94 15.97 -10.89
C ARG A 92 5.75 14.93 -11.68
N ASP A 93 6.59 14.17 -10.98
CA ASP A 93 7.50 13.20 -11.58
C ASP A 93 6.89 11.79 -11.65
N THR A 94 5.76 11.55 -10.97
CA THR A 94 5.07 10.25 -10.95
C THR A 94 4.37 10.00 -12.29
N LYS A 95 4.61 8.83 -12.91
CA LYS A 95 4.11 8.49 -14.25
C LYS A 95 3.66 7.05 -14.39
#